data_AF-A0A0C2GAB8-F1
#
_entry.id   AF-A0A0C2GAB8-F1
#
_cell.length_a   1.000
_cell.length_b   1.000
_cell.length_c   1.000
_cell.angle_alpha   90.00
_cell.angle_beta   90.00
_cell.angle_gamma   90.00
#
_symmetry.space_group_name_H-M   'P 1'
#
loop_
_entity.id
_entity.type
_entity.pdbx_description
1 polymer ?
#
loop_
_entity_poly.entity_id
_entity_poly.type
_entity_poly.pdbx_seq_one_letter_code
_entity_poly.pdbx_strand_id
1 'polypeptide(L)' 'MYGAECWPATKEVERRLGVMEIKMLRWMAGTKRVDSIRNEKIRERFGIATIADKLRETRVRW' A
#
# COMPACT_ATOMS: atom_id res chain seq x y z
N MET A 1 -0.95 21.32 -25.82
CA MET A 1 0.40 20.84 -25.47
C MET A 1 0.65 21.04 -23.99
N TYR A 2 0.20 20.11 -23.15
CA TYR A 2 0.89 19.79 -21.90
C TYR A 2 0.69 18.30 -21.76
N GLY A 3 1.70 17.56 -22.24
CA GLY A 3 1.80 16.14 -21.96
C GLY A 3 1.94 16.01 -20.47
N ALA A 4 0.81 15.78 -19.78
CA ALA A 4 0.83 15.09 -18.52
C ALA A 4 1.32 13.69 -18.87
N GLU A 5 2.64 13.53 -18.90
CA GLU A 5 3.29 12.24 -18.91
C GLU A 5 2.70 11.49 -17.72
N CYS A 6 1.72 10.65 -18.04
CA CYS A 6 1.11 9.71 -17.15
C CYS A 6 2.25 8.77 -16.80
N TRP A 7 2.99 9.10 -15.73
CA TRP A 7 3.96 8.21 -15.13
C TRP A 7 3.31 6.85 -15.10
N PRO A 8 3.89 5.81 -15.73
CA PRO A 8 3.32 4.50 -15.56
C PRO A 8 3.41 4.27 -14.06
N ALA A 9 2.28 4.12 -13.39
CA ALA A 9 2.24 3.57 -12.05
C ALA A 9 2.80 2.15 -12.18
N THR A 10 4.12 2.05 -12.19
CA THR A 10 4.85 0.81 -12.41
C THR A 10 4.61 -0.06 -11.19
N LYS A 11 4.67 -1.38 -11.38
CA LYS A 11 4.61 -2.37 -10.28
C LYS A 11 5.58 -2.03 -9.15
N GLU A 12 6.66 -1.31 -9.45
CA GLU A 12 7.61 -0.82 -8.45
C GLU A 12 7.00 0.24 -7.52
N VAL A 13 6.26 1.21 -8.06
CA VAL A 13 5.57 2.23 -7.25
C VAL A 13 4.49 1.57 -6.39
N GLU A 14 3.71 0.64 -6.95
CA GLU A 14 2.75 -0.17 -6.18
C GLU A 14 3.44 -0.93 -5.04
N ARG A 15 4.61 -1.53 -5.31
CA ARG A 15 5.42 -2.23 -4.29
C ARG A 15 5.94 -1.27 -3.23
N ARG A 16 6.45 -0.11 -3.61
CA ARG A 16 6.95 0.92 -2.67
C ARG A 16 5.82 1.42 -1.77
N LEU A 17 4.64 1.67 -2.34
CA LEU A 17 3.44 2.08 -1.58
C LEU A 17 2.98 0.97 -0.62
N GLY A 18 2.99 -0.29 -1.04
CA GLY A 18 2.69 -1.42 -0.15
C GLY A 18 3.67 -1.56 1.02
N VAL A 19 4.96 -1.30 0.80
CA VAL A 19 5.96 -1.28 1.89
C VAL A 19 5.70 -0.11 2.85
N MET A 20 5.36 1.05 2.31
CA MET A 20 5.07 2.26 3.10
C MET A 20 3.82 2.08 3.97
N GLU A 21 2.75 1.49 3.41
CA GLU A 21 1.53 1.09 4.11
C GLU A 21 1.84 0.22 5.33
N ILE A 22 2.55 -0.89 5.13
CA ILE A 22 2.87 -1.85 6.19
C ILE A 22 3.74 -1.20 7.26
N LYS A 23 4.68 -0.32 6.87
CA LYS A 23 5.54 0.41 7.82
C LYS A 23 4.72 1.37 8.67
N MET A 24 3.79 2.11 8.07
CA MET A 24 2.86 3.00 8.79
C MET A 24 1.93 2.23 9.72
N LEU A 25 1.35 1.12 9.25
CA LEU A 25 0.47 0.30 10.06
C LEU A 25 1.17 -0.32 11.27
N ARG A 26 2.41 -0.80 11.09
CA ARG A 26 3.23 -1.28 12.21
C ARG A 26 3.55 -0.17 13.21
N TRP A 27 3.84 1.03 12.73
CA TRP A 27 4.08 2.18 13.58
C TRP A 27 2.82 2.56 14.38
N MET A 28 1.66 2.67 13.73
CA MET A 28 0.38 2.96 14.40
C MET A 28 -0.04 1.87 15.38
N ALA A 29 0.22 0.60 15.06
CA ALA A 29 -0.11 -0.51 15.95
C ALA A 29 0.84 -0.65 17.14
N GLY A 30 1.97 0.08 17.15
CA GLY A 30 3.02 -0.09 18.16
C GLY A 30 3.66 -1.48 18.15
N THR A 31 3.51 -2.25 17.06
CA THR A 31 3.98 -3.63 16.97
C THR A 31 5.50 -3.66 16.89
N LYS A 32 6.13 -4.35 17.83
CA LYS A 32 7.58 -4.49 17.90
C LYS A 32 8.03 -5.54 16.88
N ARG A 33 9.28 -5.43 16.44
CA ARG A 33 9.91 -6.40 15.51
C ARG A 33 9.89 -7.84 16.05
N VAL A 34 9.81 -7.99 17.38
CA VAL A 34 9.66 -9.26 18.09
C VAL A 34 8.32 -9.94 17.85
N ASP A 35 7.24 -9.18 17.69
CA ASP A 35 5.89 -9.74 17.66
C ASP A 35 5.66 -10.64 16.44
N SER A 36 6.51 -10.52 15.41
CA SER A 36 6.49 -11.34 14.18
C SER A 36 5.08 -11.51 13.58
N ILE A 37 4.22 -10.51 13.82
CA ILE A 37 2.82 -10.54 13.40
C ILE A 37 2.80 -10.46 11.88
N ARG A 38 2.10 -11.41 11.25
CA ARG A 38 1.89 -11.43 9.80
C ARG A 38 1.23 -10.12 9.36
N ASN A 39 1.72 -9.54 8.26
CA ASN A 39 1.20 -8.27 7.74
C ASN A 39 -0.30 -8.33 7.46
N GLU A 40 -0.83 -9.50 7.11
CA GLU A 40 -2.25 -9.77 6.91
C GLU A 40 -3.07 -9.48 8.18
N LYS A 41 -2.60 -9.96 9.34
CA LYS A 41 -3.29 -9.75 10.62
C LYS A 41 -3.25 -8.29 11.09
N ILE A 42 -2.19 -7.56 10.73
CA ILE A 42 -2.11 -6.11 10.96
C ILE A 42 -3.16 -5.39 10.10
N ARG A 43 -3.27 -5.76 8.82
CA ARG A 43 -4.25 -5.16 7.89
C ARG A 43 -5.69 -5.45 8.31
N GLU A 44 -5.97 -6.69 8.72
CA GLU A 44 -7.27 -7.11 9.24
C GLU A 44 -7.66 -6.29 10.48
N ARG A 45 -6.72 -6.09 11.42
CA ARG A 45 -6.97 -5.28 12.63
C ARG A 45 -7.38 -3.85 12.34
N PHE A 46 -6.88 -3.25 11.26
CA PHE A 46 -7.25 -1.89 10.86
C PHE A 46 -8.39 -1.83 9.84
N GLY A 47 -8.86 -2.96 9.31
CA GLY A 47 -9.89 -3.01 8.27
C GLY A 47 -9.47 -2.29 6.98
N ILE A 48 -8.17 -2.17 6.71
CA ILE A 48 -7.67 -1.44 5.54
C ILE A 48 -7.62 -2.39 4.33
N ALA A 49 -8.46 -2.11 3.33
CA ALA A 49 -8.33 -2.70 1.99
C ALA A 49 -6.95 -2.33 1.41
N THR A 50 -6.28 -3.30 0.78
CA THR A 50 -4.87 -3.11 0.42
C THR A 50 -4.71 -1.89 -0.48
N ILE A 51 -3.66 -1.08 -0.25
CA ILE A 51 -3.36 0.05 -1.14
C ILE A 51 -3.22 -0.43 -2.59
N ALA A 52 -2.76 -1.66 -2.83
CA ALA A 52 -2.71 -2.23 -4.17
C ALA A 52 -4.10 -2.39 -4.82
N ASP A 53 -5.12 -2.76 -4.04
CA ASP A 53 -6.50 -2.87 -4.53
C ASP A 53 -7.10 -1.49 -4.80
N LYS A 54 -6.87 -0.52 -3.91
CA LYS A 54 -7.28 0.88 -4.15
C LYS A 54 -6.59 1.47 -5.37
N LEU A 55 -5.29 1.23 -5.53
CA LEU A 55 -4.53 1.67 -6.70
C LEU A 55 -5.08 1.04 -7.98
N ARG A 56 -5.42 -0.25 -7.95
CA ARG A 56 -6.05 -0.96 -9.07
C ARG A 56 -7.43 -0.40 -9.40
N GLU A 57 -8.22 -0.04 -8.41
CA GLU A 57 -9.54 0.57 -8.58
C GLU A 57 -9.45 2.01 -9.12
N THR A 58 -8.47 2.78 -8.64
CA THR A 58 -8.18 4.14 -9.16
C THR A 58 -7.43 4.14 -10.49
N ARG A 59 -6.94 2.99 -10.96
CA ARG A 59 -6.29 2.88 -12.26
C ARG A 59 -7.35 3.01 -13.34
N VAL A 60 -7.41 4.20 -13.93
CA VAL A 60 -8.35 4.55 -15.01
C VAL A 60 -8.29 3.46 -16.09
N ARG A 61 -9.38 2.70 -16.23
CA ARG A 61 -9.63 1.87 -17.41
C ARG A 61 -10.08 2.80 -18.51
N TRP A 62 -9.14 3.18 -19.38
CA TRP A 62 -9.48 3.53 -20.75
C TRP A 62 -9.72 2.24 -21.53
#